data_AF-A0AAV8WME7-F1
#
_entry.id   AF-A0AAV8WME7-F1
#
_cell.length_a   1.000
_cell.length_b   1.000
_cell.length_c   1.000
_cell.angle_alpha   90.00
_cell.angle_beta   90.00
_cell.angle_gamma   90.00
#
_symmetry.space_group_name_H-M   'P 1'
#
loop_
_entity.id
_entity.type
_entity.pdbx_description
1 polymer ?
#
loop_
_entity_poly.entity_id
_entity_poly.type
_entity_poly.pdbx_seq_one_letter_code
_entity_poly.pdbx_strand_id
1 'polypeptide(L)'
;MEPLNDYVVGKCMGMCPPEEIKMRERERLLHILEIVPGTENDRIPKADINRMVKSFARSAVGNSMQEPKNLRPPGVLLKTISYLFDDVISRNDVPWTVVYDFLMDRLRSVRQDMVIQNISRAHYISCLQPIIRFYAYASYRLCEEDINTFDPFINKTHLQECLKRLLCMYDDYDELNKVAENVFDDLLIENRPHFEALYIVVNIGNPAAILRALNLPRGWRTDLVEISLELSLCYSNSNFIRACRIIKILPTFLSAVASLHLPEIRRNALKIMSVAYSSKNLLYPVGVLKELLLYDTDLQIVNDCKYYGLEIQNNGIHFSKSSFDENKVVMTTADESCAAERSYREAYGVKYSSSIPTSSFRPGTLQNNINLPPGVSETVKKMKMSQTGVLYTLHTLREPIVEYQETRGVPRSEQVAFVALITSLCTQAYTAAITILVMLWNLAPLLDGFVYFARFLLDKLIDILETEDQKEKIMKAAVFAGEIIVVMFIIFLILGLIFMPVYVLTAKIISKIWGMIAW
;
A
#
# COMPACT_ATOMS: atom_id res chain seq x y z
N MET A 1 -44.33 1.83 -5.19
CA MET A 1 -43.35 2.61 -4.41
C MET A 1 -42.06 1.83 -4.44
N GLU A 2 -41.16 2.19 -5.37
CA GLU A 2 -39.78 1.73 -5.36
C GLU A 2 -39.07 2.29 -4.10
N PRO A 3 -38.10 1.57 -3.49
CA PRO A 3 -37.31 2.16 -2.42
C PRO A 3 -36.47 3.30 -3.01
N LEU A 4 -36.66 4.53 -2.50
CA LEU A 4 -35.75 5.63 -2.77
C LEU A 4 -34.33 5.20 -2.39
N ASN A 5 -33.38 5.44 -3.29
CA ASN A 5 -31.95 5.29 -3.03
C ASN A 5 -31.57 6.11 -1.78
N ASP A 6 -31.33 5.43 -0.66
CA ASP A 6 -31.10 6.01 0.67
C ASP A 6 -29.66 6.53 0.84
N TYR A 7 -29.09 7.12 -0.23
CA TYR A 7 -27.73 7.69 -0.22
C TYR A 7 -27.76 9.17 0.13
N VAL A 8 -26.84 9.59 0.99
CA VAL A 8 -26.72 10.99 1.41
C VAL A 8 -26.26 11.85 0.23
N VAL A 9 -26.92 12.99 0.02
CA VAL A 9 -26.52 14.01 -0.96
C VAL A 9 -25.84 15.18 -0.24
N GLY A 10 -24.62 15.51 -0.65
CA GLY A 10 -23.86 16.62 -0.10
C GLY A 10 -24.45 17.99 -0.44
N LYS A 11 -24.35 18.92 0.51
CA LYS A 11 -24.85 20.31 0.44
C LYS A 11 -23.75 21.34 0.68
N CYS A 12 -22.49 20.92 0.87
CA CYS A 12 -21.35 21.84 1.00
C CYS A 12 -20.98 22.43 -0.36
N MET A 13 -21.36 23.68 -0.62
CA MET A 13 -21.07 24.36 -1.90
C MET A 13 -19.65 24.94 -1.97
N GLY A 14 -18.90 24.96 -0.86
CA GLY A 14 -17.49 25.34 -0.82
C GLY A 14 -16.54 24.13 -0.90
N MET A 15 -15.26 24.38 -1.20
CA MET A 15 -14.22 23.33 -1.20
C MET A 15 -13.91 22.80 0.21
N CYS A 16 -14.32 23.53 1.25
CA CYS A 16 -14.26 23.15 2.67
C CYS A 16 -15.56 23.58 3.39
N PRO A 17 -16.11 22.74 4.29
CA PRO A 17 -17.27 23.12 5.11
C PRO A 17 -16.98 24.30 6.05
N PRO A 18 -17.90 25.26 6.24
CA PRO A 18 -17.68 26.44 7.08
C PRO A 18 -17.34 26.13 8.55
N GLU A 19 -17.90 25.04 9.09
CA GLU A 19 -17.60 24.59 10.45
C GLU A 19 -16.16 24.09 10.60
N GLU A 20 -15.65 23.39 9.58
CA GLU A 20 -14.27 22.93 9.55
C GLU A 20 -13.30 24.11 9.43
N ILE A 21 -13.62 25.12 8.61
CA ILE A 21 -12.81 26.34 8.48
C ILE A 21 -12.64 27.00 9.85
N LYS A 22 -13.75 27.30 10.53
CA LYS A 22 -13.76 27.93 11.86
C LYS A 22 -13.01 27.10 12.89
N MET A 23 -13.16 25.77 12.82
CA MET A 23 -12.44 24.85 13.71
C MET A 23 -10.93 24.90 13.45
N ARG A 24 -10.47 24.84 12.20
CA ARG A 24 -9.04 24.87 11.90
C ARG A 24 -8.39 26.23 12.18
N GLU A 25 -9.11 27.34 12.03
CA GLU A 25 -8.65 28.66 12.50
C GLU A 25 -8.47 28.68 14.02
N ARG A 26 -9.49 28.23 14.77
CA ARG A 26 -9.48 28.24 16.24
C ARG A 26 -8.40 27.33 16.83
N GLU A 27 -8.25 26.12 16.29
CA GLU A 27 -7.29 25.11 16.76
C GLU A 27 -5.88 25.27 16.13
N ARG A 28 -5.68 26.27 15.26
CA ARG A 28 -4.41 26.51 14.54
C ARG A 28 -3.94 25.32 13.70
N LEU A 29 -4.87 24.70 12.99
CA LEU A 29 -4.66 23.54 12.11
C LEU A 29 -4.74 23.93 10.62
N LEU A 30 -4.59 25.21 10.29
CA LEU A 30 -4.51 25.66 8.90
C LEU A 30 -3.20 25.22 8.27
N HIS A 31 -3.27 24.66 7.06
CA HIS A 31 -2.07 24.39 6.30
C HIS A 31 -1.49 25.71 5.75
N ILE A 32 -0.18 25.79 5.54
CA ILE A 32 0.49 27.00 5.01
C ILE A 32 -0.09 27.46 3.66
N LEU A 33 -0.64 26.53 2.88
CA LEU A 33 -1.27 26.79 1.58
C LEU A 33 -2.69 27.35 1.67
N GLU A 34 -3.26 27.37 2.87
CA GLU A 34 -4.64 27.79 3.14
C GLU A 34 -4.71 29.11 3.93
N ILE A 35 -3.58 29.65 4.37
CA ILE A 35 -3.50 30.88 5.18
C ILE A 35 -3.52 32.11 4.28
N VAL A 36 -4.18 33.18 4.73
CA VAL A 36 -4.10 34.51 4.12
C VAL A 36 -2.67 35.04 4.26
N PRO A 37 -1.98 35.40 3.16
CA PRO A 37 -0.63 35.92 3.21
C PRO A 37 -0.50 37.13 4.16
N GLY A 38 0.50 37.09 5.04
CA GLY A 38 0.76 38.12 6.05
C GLY A 38 0.07 37.91 7.40
N THR A 39 -0.74 36.85 7.57
CA THR A 39 -1.38 36.48 8.85
C THR A 39 -0.76 35.23 9.48
N GLU A 40 0.33 34.70 8.92
CA GLU A 40 0.95 33.43 9.35
C GLU A 40 1.47 33.51 10.79
N ASN A 41 1.99 34.67 11.19
CA ASN A 41 2.54 34.93 12.53
C ASN A 41 1.51 35.52 13.50
N ASP A 42 0.26 35.73 13.07
CA ASP A 42 -0.78 36.24 13.95
C ASP A 42 -1.10 35.21 15.04
N ARG A 43 -1.57 35.67 16.20
CA ARG A 43 -2.00 34.78 17.30
C ARG A 43 -3.05 33.78 16.83
N ILE A 44 -3.87 34.16 15.86
CA ILE A 44 -4.83 33.28 15.18
C ILE A 44 -4.66 33.56 13.68
N PRO A 45 -4.00 32.67 12.92
CA PRO A 45 -3.87 32.84 11.48
C PRO A 45 -5.24 32.78 10.82
N LYS A 46 -5.45 33.59 9.78
CA LYS A 46 -6.74 33.68 9.09
C LYS A 46 -6.77 32.73 7.90
N ALA A 47 -7.87 32.00 7.74
CA ALA A 47 -8.08 31.13 6.61
C ALA A 47 -8.45 31.94 5.35
N ASP A 48 -7.77 31.67 4.24
CA ASP A 48 -8.23 32.14 2.93
C ASP A 48 -9.34 31.20 2.45
N ILE A 49 -10.58 31.67 2.51
CA ILE A 49 -11.79 30.90 2.16
C ILE A 49 -11.68 30.30 0.74
N ASN A 50 -11.01 30.99 -0.18
CA ASN A 50 -10.85 30.50 -1.56
C ASN A 50 -9.79 29.41 -1.70
N ARG A 51 -8.92 29.23 -0.70
CA ARG A 51 -7.84 28.23 -0.69
C ARG A 51 -8.13 27.05 0.23
N MET A 52 -9.08 27.19 1.14
CA MET A 52 -9.48 26.13 2.08
C MET A 52 -10.06 24.93 1.34
N VAL A 53 -9.46 23.76 1.57
CA VAL A 53 -9.98 22.49 1.08
C VAL A 53 -10.21 21.56 2.25
N LYS A 54 -11.35 20.85 2.25
CA LYS A 54 -11.72 19.88 3.29
C LYS A 54 -10.57 18.90 3.55
N SER A 55 -10.11 18.77 4.80
CA SER A 55 -9.09 17.77 5.17
C SER A 55 -9.66 16.36 5.22
N PHE A 56 -8.83 15.34 5.09
CA PHE A 56 -9.28 13.95 5.25
C PHE A 56 -9.60 13.64 6.73
N ALA A 57 -10.77 13.08 6.98
CA ALA A 57 -11.18 12.66 8.32
C ALA A 57 -11.12 11.12 8.45
N ARG A 58 -10.53 10.62 9.54
CA ARG A 58 -10.54 9.18 9.82
C ARG A 58 -11.91 8.75 10.34
N SER A 59 -12.34 7.53 10.02
CA SER A 59 -13.66 6.98 10.36
C SER A 59 -13.98 6.89 11.86
N ALA A 60 -13.03 7.17 12.74
CA ALA A 60 -13.25 7.26 14.19
C ALA A 60 -14.05 8.51 14.62
N VAL A 61 -14.30 9.45 13.71
CA VAL A 61 -15.03 10.71 13.98
C VAL A 61 -16.53 10.57 13.64
N GLY A 62 -17.22 9.60 14.25
CA GLY A 62 -18.68 9.51 14.40
C GLY A 62 -19.61 9.76 13.18
N ASN A 63 -20.91 9.83 13.45
CA ASN A 63 -21.97 10.03 12.43
C ASN A 63 -21.93 11.42 11.74
N SER A 64 -21.10 12.36 12.20
CA SER A 64 -21.06 13.74 11.68
C SER A 64 -20.48 13.85 10.27
N MET A 65 -19.65 12.87 9.86
CA MET A 65 -19.07 12.83 8.51
C MET A 65 -20.11 12.55 7.41
N GLN A 66 -21.23 11.92 7.78
CA GLN A 66 -22.35 11.66 6.87
C GLN A 66 -23.35 12.82 6.81
N GLU A 67 -23.13 13.91 7.54
CA GLU A 67 -24.04 15.05 7.48
C GLU A 67 -23.95 15.73 6.10
N PRO A 68 -25.09 15.97 5.42
CA PRO A 68 -25.12 16.63 4.11
C PRO A 68 -24.29 17.92 4.04
N LYS A 69 -24.32 18.75 5.08
CA LYS A 69 -23.57 20.03 5.13
C LYS A 69 -22.05 19.86 5.13
N ASN A 70 -21.55 18.68 5.48
CA ASN A 70 -20.13 18.36 5.53
C ASN A 70 -19.63 17.66 4.25
N LEU A 71 -20.53 17.28 3.34
CA LEU A 71 -20.22 16.57 2.10
C LEU A 71 -20.30 17.51 0.90
N ARG A 72 -19.27 17.51 0.06
CA ARG A 72 -19.24 18.29 -1.19
C ARG A 72 -19.96 17.52 -2.31
N PRO A 73 -20.96 18.11 -2.99
CA PRO A 73 -21.62 17.44 -4.12
C PRO A 73 -20.65 17.29 -5.31
N PRO A 74 -20.97 16.41 -6.29
CA PRO A 74 -20.06 16.05 -7.38
C PRO A 74 -19.44 17.23 -8.15
N GLY A 75 -20.24 18.27 -8.47
CA GLY A 75 -19.72 19.46 -9.16
C GLY A 75 -18.67 20.24 -8.35
N VAL A 76 -18.80 20.25 -7.02
CA VAL A 76 -17.83 20.88 -6.11
C VAL A 76 -16.59 20.01 -5.94
N LEU A 77 -16.73 18.67 -5.96
CA LEU A 77 -15.59 17.75 -5.96
C LEU A 77 -14.71 17.96 -7.20
N LEU A 78 -15.32 18.05 -8.39
CA LEU A 78 -14.59 18.34 -9.63
C LEU A 78 -13.91 19.71 -9.57
N LYS A 79 -14.63 20.76 -9.12
CA LYS A 79 -14.03 22.09 -8.93
C LYS A 79 -12.84 22.06 -7.95
N THR A 80 -12.94 21.28 -6.88
CA THR A 80 -11.87 21.12 -5.89
C THR A 80 -10.65 20.45 -6.52
N ILE A 81 -10.86 19.39 -7.31
CA ILE A 81 -9.79 18.70 -8.04
C ILE A 81 -9.10 19.67 -9.01
N SER A 82 -9.87 20.46 -9.78
CA SER A 82 -9.32 21.47 -10.68
C SER A 82 -8.47 22.49 -9.92
N TYR A 83 -8.96 23.07 -8.82
CA TYR A 83 -8.16 23.98 -7.99
C TYR A 83 -6.84 23.35 -7.50
N LEU A 84 -6.89 22.09 -7.03
CA LEU A 84 -5.69 21.40 -6.55
C LEU A 84 -4.64 21.20 -7.67
N PHE A 85 -5.07 20.94 -8.89
CA PHE A 85 -4.17 20.67 -10.02
C PHE A 85 -3.83 21.87 -10.90
N ASP A 86 -4.66 22.91 -10.94
CA ASP A 86 -4.40 24.11 -11.73
C ASP A 86 -3.62 25.13 -10.89
N ASP A 87 -4.03 25.34 -9.63
CA ASP A 87 -3.48 26.38 -8.77
C ASP A 87 -2.42 25.84 -7.80
N VAL A 88 -2.69 24.74 -7.09
CA VAL A 88 -1.84 24.30 -5.98
C VAL A 88 -0.58 23.56 -6.45
N ILE A 89 -0.69 22.67 -7.44
CA ILE A 89 0.47 21.90 -7.92
C ILE A 89 1.55 22.77 -8.58
N SER A 90 1.14 23.91 -9.15
CA SER A 90 1.99 24.86 -9.88
C SER A 90 2.74 25.83 -8.95
N ARG A 91 2.51 25.74 -7.63
CA ARG A 91 3.17 26.56 -6.63
C ARG A 91 4.65 26.20 -6.49
N ASN A 92 5.48 27.24 -6.50
CA ASN A 92 6.93 27.13 -6.35
C ASN A 92 7.45 27.85 -5.09
N ASP A 93 6.55 28.43 -4.30
CA ASP A 93 6.89 29.14 -3.06
C ASP A 93 7.13 28.20 -1.87
N VAL A 94 6.79 26.91 -2.01
CA VAL A 94 7.03 25.86 -1.02
C VAL A 94 7.67 24.63 -1.67
N PRO A 95 8.38 23.78 -0.91
CA PRO A 95 8.89 22.51 -1.41
C PRO A 95 7.76 21.62 -1.94
N TRP A 96 8.03 20.84 -2.99
CA TRP A 96 6.99 20.00 -3.60
C TRP A 96 6.52 18.86 -2.69
N THR A 97 7.34 18.44 -1.74
CA THR A 97 6.96 17.45 -0.71
C THR A 97 5.81 17.97 0.14
N VAL A 98 5.84 19.25 0.51
CA VAL A 98 4.73 19.92 1.22
C VAL A 98 3.47 20.03 0.35
N VAL A 99 3.64 20.31 -0.95
CA VAL A 99 2.54 20.30 -1.93
C VAL A 99 1.94 18.89 -2.06
N TYR A 100 2.79 17.86 -2.13
CA TYR A 100 2.39 16.46 -2.22
C TYR A 100 1.58 16.04 -1.00
N ASP A 101 2.04 16.32 0.22
CA ASP A 101 1.33 15.97 1.46
C ASP A 101 -0.05 16.64 1.53
N PHE A 102 -0.10 17.92 1.15
CA PHE A 102 -1.36 18.65 1.06
C PHE A 102 -2.31 18.01 0.04
N LEU A 103 -1.87 17.80 -1.20
CA LEU A 103 -2.70 17.20 -2.25
C LEU A 103 -3.14 15.79 -1.85
N MET A 104 -2.23 14.96 -1.33
CA MET A 104 -2.54 13.59 -0.92
C MET A 104 -3.66 13.58 0.13
N ASP A 105 -3.60 14.41 1.17
CA ASP A 105 -4.65 14.52 2.17
C ASP A 105 -5.99 15.01 1.57
N ARG A 106 -5.95 16.11 0.82
CA ARG A 106 -7.17 16.72 0.26
C ARG A 106 -7.84 15.83 -0.79
N LEU A 107 -7.07 15.11 -1.61
CA LEU A 107 -7.60 14.14 -2.58
C LEU A 107 -8.19 12.90 -1.90
N ARG A 108 -7.65 12.47 -0.75
CA ARG A 108 -8.29 11.43 0.08
C ARG A 108 -9.63 11.90 0.62
N SER A 109 -9.73 13.15 1.07
CA SER A 109 -10.99 13.76 1.50
C SER A 109 -12.01 13.81 0.35
N VAL A 110 -11.57 14.20 -0.86
CA VAL A 110 -12.43 14.19 -2.06
C VAL A 110 -12.94 12.78 -2.35
N ARG A 111 -12.06 11.77 -2.37
CA ARG A 111 -12.44 10.36 -2.58
C ARG A 111 -13.39 9.85 -1.52
N GLN A 112 -13.20 10.25 -0.26
CA GLN A 112 -14.10 9.90 0.84
C GLN A 112 -15.51 10.44 0.61
N ASP A 113 -15.64 11.70 0.19
CA ASP A 113 -16.93 12.30 -0.16
C ASP A 113 -17.58 11.58 -1.36
N MET A 114 -16.79 11.15 -2.36
CA MET A 114 -17.28 10.38 -3.52
C MET A 114 -17.91 9.04 -3.09
N VAL A 115 -17.25 8.35 -2.16
CA VAL A 115 -17.69 7.02 -1.65
C VAL A 115 -18.94 7.16 -0.79
N ILE A 116 -18.96 8.09 0.16
CA ILE A 116 -20.11 8.29 1.07
C ILE A 116 -21.39 8.61 0.29
N GLN A 117 -21.28 9.45 -0.74
CA GLN A 117 -22.43 9.87 -1.56
C GLN A 117 -22.79 8.88 -2.67
N ASN A 118 -21.99 7.82 -2.89
CA ASN A 118 -22.14 6.87 -3.98
C ASN A 118 -22.41 7.56 -5.35
N ILE A 119 -21.52 8.48 -5.72
CA ILE A 119 -21.71 9.34 -6.90
C ILE A 119 -21.79 8.54 -8.21
N SER A 120 -22.27 9.18 -9.30
CA SER A 120 -22.41 8.49 -10.58
C SER A 120 -21.06 8.08 -11.18
N ARG A 121 -21.08 7.05 -12.05
CA ARG A 121 -19.87 6.48 -12.68
C ARG A 121 -19.10 7.52 -13.48
N ALA A 122 -19.81 8.40 -14.20
CA ALA A 122 -19.20 9.49 -14.95
C ALA A 122 -18.38 10.44 -14.06
N HIS A 123 -18.91 10.79 -12.89
CA HIS A 123 -18.17 11.60 -11.93
C HIS A 123 -17.01 10.82 -11.30
N TYR A 124 -17.17 9.52 -11.02
CA TYR A 124 -16.05 8.68 -10.56
C TYR A 124 -14.88 8.69 -11.54
N ILE A 125 -15.15 8.45 -12.83
CA ILE A 125 -14.13 8.45 -13.89
C ILE A 125 -13.45 9.83 -13.96
N SER A 126 -14.24 10.89 -14.04
CA SER A 126 -13.75 12.27 -14.16
C SER A 126 -12.88 12.68 -12.97
N CYS A 127 -13.22 12.25 -11.75
CA CYS A 127 -12.42 12.54 -10.56
C CYS A 127 -11.15 11.67 -10.49
N LEU A 128 -11.24 10.36 -10.79
CA LEU A 128 -10.13 9.43 -10.58
C LEU A 128 -8.99 9.60 -11.59
N GLN A 129 -9.30 9.92 -12.85
CA GLN A 129 -8.28 10.09 -13.89
C GLN A 129 -7.15 11.08 -13.49
N PRO A 130 -7.43 12.33 -13.07
CA PRO A 130 -6.37 13.26 -12.65
C PRO A 130 -5.70 12.84 -11.33
N ILE A 131 -6.43 12.23 -10.39
CA ILE A 131 -5.88 11.72 -9.12
C ILE A 131 -4.84 10.62 -9.36
N ILE A 132 -5.11 9.70 -10.27
CA ILE A 132 -4.19 8.62 -10.63
C ILE A 132 -2.93 9.19 -11.28
N ARG A 133 -3.08 10.15 -12.20
CA ARG A 133 -1.93 10.83 -12.84
C ARG A 133 -1.04 11.49 -11.79
N PHE A 134 -1.63 12.13 -10.79
CA PHE A 134 -0.89 12.72 -9.67
C PHE A 134 -0.09 11.68 -8.89
N TYR A 135 -0.71 10.59 -8.42
CA TYR A 135 0.02 9.59 -7.63
C TYR A 135 1.10 8.88 -8.44
N ALA A 136 0.86 8.60 -9.73
CA ALA A 136 1.87 8.02 -10.62
C ALA A 136 3.03 8.98 -10.88
N TYR A 137 2.74 10.27 -11.09
CA TYR A 137 3.78 11.29 -11.22
C TYR A 137 4.55 11.49 -9.91
N ALA A 138 3.88 11.47 -8.76
CA ALA A 138 4.51 11.58 -7.44
C ALA A 138 5.49 10.43 -7.19
N SER A 139 5.12 9.19 -7.57
CA SER A 139 6.03 8.04 -7.51
C SER A 139 7.34 8.32 -8.23
N TYR A 140 7.27 8.93 -9.41
CA TYR A 140 8.44 9.26 -10.21
C TYR A 140 9.21 10.47 -9.67
N ARG A 141 8.50 11.53 -9.30
CA ARG A 141 9.11 12.80 -8.88
C ARG A 141 9.84 12.71 -7.55
N LEU A 142 9.32 11.91 -6.62
CA LEU A 142 9.86 11.78 -5.27
C LEU A 142 10.58 10.46 -5.01
N CYS A 143 10.95 9.72 -6.07
CA CYS A 143 11.67 8.45 -5.89
C CYS A 143 13.03 8.62 -5.20
N GLU A 144 13.64 9.81 -5.30
CA GLU A 144 14.93 10.15 -4.67
C GLU A 144 14.79 10.77 -3.27
N GLU A 145 13.57 11.09 -2.82
CA GLU A 145 13.36 11.67 -1.49
C GLU A 145 13.50 10.59 -0.41
N ASP A 146 13.83 11.03 0.81
CA ASP A 146 13.98 10.12 1.94
C ASP A 146 12.62 9.60 2.43
N ILE A 147 12.62 8.42 3.07
CA ILE A 147 11.39 7.75 3.52
C ILE A 147 10.59 8.56 4.55
N ASN A 148 11.23 9.46 5.31
CA ASN A 148 10.51 10.31 6.27
C ASN A 148 9.77 11.46 5.57
N THR A 149 10.22 11.85 4.37
CA THR A 149 9.62 12.91 3.57
C THR A 149 8.62 12.37 2.55
N PHE A 150 8.87 11.18 1.98
CA PHE A 150 7.98 10.52 1.05
C PHE A 150 7.97 9.01 1.30
N ASP A 151 6.79 8.46 1.56
CA ASP A 151 6.60 7.01 1.67
C ASP A 151 6.11 6.44 0.30
N PRO A 152 6.99 5.73 -0.45
CA PRO A 152 6.63 5.20 -1.76
C PRO A 152 5.56 4.09 -1.66
N PHE A 153 5.49 3.38 -0.54
CA PHE A 153 4.54 2.30 -0.34
C PHE A 153 3.12 2.84 -0.14
N ILE A 154 2.97 3.89 0.68
CA ILE A 154 1.68 4.55 0.88
C ILE A 154 1.20 5.19 -0.44
N ASN A 155 2.08 5.88 -1.16
CA ASN A 155 1.76 6.46 -2.46
C ASN A 155 1.31 5.38 -3.46
N LYS A 156 2.08 4.29 -3.59
CA LYS A 156 1.76 3.16 -4.47
C LYS A 156 0.45 2.50 -4.09
N THR A 157 0.14 2.39 -2.80
CA THR A 157 -1.15 1.84 -2.32
C THR A 157 -2.33 2.68 -2.81
N HIS A 158 -2.25 4.01 -2.65
CA HIS A 158 -3.30 4.90 -3.15
C HIS A 158 -3.41 4.91 -4.67
N LEU A 159 -2.28 4.87 -5.38
CA LEU A 159 -2.26 4.73 -6.84
C LEU A 159 -3.00 3.46 -7.28
N GLN A 160 -2.68 2.31 -6.68
CA GLN A 160 -3.28 1.02 -7.02
C GLN A 160 -4.78 0.99 -6.72
N GLU A 161 -5.19 1.49 -5.56
CA GLU A 161 -6.59 1.54 -5.16
C GLU A 161 -7.42 2.39 -6.14
N CYS A 162 -6.94 3.60 -6.45
CA CYS A 162 -7.59 4.47 -7.42
C CYS A 162 -7.62 3.86 -8.82
N LEU A 163 -6.50 3.30 -9.27
CA LEU A 163 -6.37 2.74 -10.61
C LEU A 163 -7.27 1.53 -10.79
N LYS A 164 -7.25 0.55 -9.88
CA LYS A 164 -8.16 -0.60 -9.91
C LYS A 164 -9.62 -0.15 -9.89
N ARG A 165 -9.97 0.85 -9.06
CA ARG A 165 -11.33 1.39 -9.02
C ARG A 165 -11.74 2.00 -10.35
N LEU A 166 -10.88 2.80 -10.99
CA LEU A 166 -11.13 3.37 -12.31
C LEU A 166 -11.35 2.28 -13.37
N LEU A 167 -10.52 1.24 -13.36
CA LEU A 167 -10.64 0.11 -14.27
C LEU A 167 -11.98 -0.61 -14.12
N CYS A 168 -12.45 -0.85 -12.89
CA CYS A 168 -13.80 -1.37 -12.66
C CYS A 168 -14.89 -0.43 -13.16
N MET A 169 -14.73 0.89 -13.04
CA MET A 169 -15.72 1.83 -13.58
C MET A 169 -15.78 1.81 -15.11
N TYR A 170 -14.67 1.57 -15.79
CA TYR A 170 -14.68 1.35 -17.24
C TYR A 170 -15.37 0.05 -17.63
N ASP A 171 -15.14 -1.03 -16.89
CA ASP A 171 -15.80 -2.31 -17.16
C ASP A 171 -17.33 -2.20 -16.91
N ASP A 172 -17.75 -1.55 -15.82
CA ASP A 172 -19.15 -1.24 -15.54
C ASP A 172 -19.79 -0.38 -16.65
N TYR A 173 -19.03 0.57 -17.21
CA TYR A 173 -19.50 1.45 -18.28
C TYR A 173 -19.69 0.68 -19.60
N ASP A 174 -18.77 -0.24 -19.95
CA ASP A 174 -18.95 -1.11 -21.12
C ASP A 174 -20.23 -1.95 -21.01
N GLU A 175 -20.50 -2.53 -19.84
CA GLU A 175 -21.71 -3.33 -19.61
C GLU A 175 -22.99 -2.50 -19.75
N LEU A 176 -22.99 -1.25 -19.26
CA LEU A 176 -24.12 -0.33 -19.43
C LEU A 176 -24.30 0.09 -20.89
N ASN A 177 -23.22 0.36 -21.63
CA ASN A 177 -23.28 0.72 -23.05
C ASN A 177 -23.87 -0.39 -23.91
N LYS A 178 -23.56 -1.66 -23.60
CA LYS A 178 -24.16 -2.82 -24.28
C LYS A 178 -25.67 -2.91 -24.08
N VAL A 179 -26.15 -2.58 -22.88
CA VAL A 179 -27.58 -2.66 -22.53
C VAL A 179 -28.37 -1.47 -23.09
N ALA A 180 -27.76 -0.28 -23.10
CA ALA A 180 -28.41 0.97 -23.49
C ALA A 180 -28.16 1.37 -24.96
N GLU A 181 -27.75 0.46 -25.84
CA GLU A 181 -27.52 0.71 -27.28
C GLU A 181 -26.60 1.92 -27.60
N ASN A 182 -25.43 2.01 -26.95
CA ASN A 182 -24.42 3.05 -27.22
C ASN A 182 -24.89 4.51 -27.03
N VAL A 183 -25.78 4.76 -26.07
CA VAL A 183 -26.32 6.11 -25.79
C VAL A 183 -25.31 7.03 -25.08
N PHE A 184 -24.23 6.50 -24.49
CA PHE A 184 -23.32 7.28 -23.66
C PHE A 184 -22.12 7.83 -24.44
N ASP A 185 -21.62 8.99 -23.99
CA ASP A 185 -20.53 9.75 -24.64
C ASP A 185 -19.15 9.06 -24.49
N ASP A 186 -18.64 8.52 -25.60
CA ASP A 186 -17.33 7.85 -25.69
C ASP A 186 -16.16 8.76 -25.29
N LEU A 187 -16.32 10.09 -25.32
CA LEU A 187 -15.28 11.05 -24.92
C LEU A 187 -14.86 10.89 -23.45
N LEU A 188 -15.78 10.43 -22.58
CA LEU A 188 -15.49 10.22 -21.17
C LEU A 188 -14.43 9.13 -20.95
N ILE A 189 -14.42 8.11 -21.82
CA ILE A 189 -13.58 6.92 -21.71
C ILE A 189 -12.47 6.86 -22.76
N GLU A 190 -12.31 7.91 -23.57
CA GLU A 190 -11.25 8.04 -24.59
C GLU A 190 -9.85 7.76 -24.01
N ASN A 191 -9.61 8.20 -22.77
CA ASN A 191 -8.33 8.00 -22.08
C ASN A 191 -8.14 6.58 -21.53
N ARG A 192 -9.11 5.66 -21.64
CA ARG A 192 -9.02 4.31 -21.06
C ARG A 192 -7.74 3.57 -21.47
N PRO A 193 -7.33 3.50 -22.76
CA PRO A 193 -6.11 2.78 -23.13
C PRO A 193 -4.87 3.28 -22.41
N HIS A 194 -4.80 4.58 -22.09
CA HIS A 194 -3.70 5.15 -21.31
C HIS A 194 -3.67 4.64 -19.87
N PHE A 195 -4.83 4.49 -19.22
CA PHE A 195 -4.92 3.96 -17.86
C PHE A 195 -4.76 2.44 -17.79
N GLU A 196 -5.20 1.70 -18.82
CA GLU A 196 -4.91 0.27 -18.98
C GLU A 196 -3.39 0.05 -19.13
N ALA A 197 -2.75 0.83 -20.01
CA ALA A 197 -1.29 0.83 -20.15
C ALA A 197 -0.56 1.19 -18.86
N LEU A 198 -1.02 2.24 -18.15
CA LEU A 198 -0.47 2.61 -16.84
C LEU A 198 -0.60 1.47 -15.82
N TYR A 199 -1.72 0.76 -15.79
CA TYR A 199 -1.90 -0.38 -14.89
C TYR A 199 -0.92 -1.50 -15.16
N ILE A 200 -0.64 -1.78 -16.43
CA ILE A 200 0.39 -2.75 -16.83
C ILE A 200 1.78 -2.26 -16.40
N VAL A 201 2.11 -0.99 -16.69
CA VAL A 201 3.44 -0.41 -16.40
C VAL A 201 3.72 -0.33 -14.90
N VAL A 202 2.74 0.01 -14.06
CA VAL A 202 2.90 0.04 -12.59
C VAL A 202 3.06 -1.38 -12.01
N ASN A 203 2.54 -2.39 -12.70
CA ASN A 203 2.51 -3.78 -12.27
C ASN A 203 3.25 -4.70 -13.24
N ILE A 204 4.38 -4.25 -13.78
CA ILE A 204 5.19 -5.04 -14.72
C ILE A 204 5.49 -6.42 -14.13
N GLY A 205 5.28 -7.45 -14.93
CA GLY A 205 5.48 -8.84 -14.56
C GLY A 205 4.36 -9.47 -13.72
N ASN A 206 3.37 -8.69 -13.27
CA ASN A 206 2.25 -9.22 -12.48
C ASN A 206 1.26 -10.01 -13.38
N PRO A 207 0.95 -11.28 -13.05
CA PRO A 207 0.05 -12.09 -13.87
C PRO A 207 -1.36 -11.51 -14.03
N ALA A 208 -1.91 -10.84 -13.00
CA ALA A 208 -3.24 -10.25 -13.07
C ALA A 208 -3.29 -9.04 -14.01
N ALA A 209 -2.21 -8.24 -14.07
CA ALA A 209 -2.10 -7.13 -15.01
C ALA A 209 -2.01 -7.61 -16.47
N ILE A 210 -1.19 -8.64 -16.70
CA ILE A 210 -1.07 -9.29 -18.01
C ILE A 210 -2.41 -9.88 -18.45
N LEU A 211 -3.08 -10.64 -17.57
CA LEU A 211 -4.35 -11.28 -17.87
C LEU A 211 -5.45 -10.25 -18.18
N ARG A 212 -5.49 -9.13 -17.45
CA ARG A 212 -6.44 -8.04 -17.75
C ARG A 212 -6.23 -7.50 -19.16
N ALA A 213 -4.99 -7.18 -19.53
CA ALA A 213 -4.66 -6.69 -20.86
C ALA A 213 -5.07 -7.69 -21.96
N LEU A 214 -4.83 -8.99 -21.72
CA LEU A 214 -5.22 -10.08 -22.62
C LEU A 214 -6.72 -10.35 -22.70
N ASN A 215 -7.52 -9.90 -21.74
CA ASN A 215 -8.98 -10.04 -21.71
C ASN A 215 -9.71 -8.77 -22.16
N LEU A 216 -9.00 -7.66 -22.34
CA LEU A 216 -9.57 -6.37 -22.72
C LEU A 216 -10.30 -6.47 -24.10
N PRO A 217 -11.43 -5.80 -24.34
CA PRO A 217 -12.04 -5.78 -25.67
C PRO A 217 -11.09 -5.25 -26.75
N ARG A 218 -11.19 -5.75 -28.00
CA ARG A 218 -10.26 -5.37 -29.09
C ARG A 218 -10.20 -3.86 -29.34
N GLY A 219 -11.33 -3.15 -29.19
CA GLY A 219 -11.38 -1.70 -29.36
C GLY A 219 -10.50 -0.92 -28.38
N TRP A 220 -10.18 -1.48 -27.21
CA TRP A 220 -9.37 -0.84 -26.18
C TRP A 220 -7.91 -1.30 -26.16
N ARG A 221 -7.56 -2.38 -26.90
CA ARG A 221 -6.18 -2.86 -27.09
C ARG A 221 -5.47 -2.06 -28.18
N THR A 222 -5.25 -0.78 -27.91
CA THR A 222 -4.45 0.08 -28.78
C THR A 222 -2.97 -0.30 -28.73
N ASP A 223 -2.18 0.19 -29.69
CA ASP A 223 -0.72 0.02 -29.74
C ASP A 223 -0.04 0.35 -28.41
N LEU A 224 -0.55 1.34 -27.68
CA LEU A 224 -0.02 1.73 -26.37
C LEU A 224 -0.15 0.60 -25.33
N VAL A 225 -1.31 -0.07 -25.31
CA VAL A 225 -1.58 -1.21 -24.43
C VAL A 225 -0.75 -2.41 -24.85
N GLU A 226 -0.60 -2.64 -26.15
CA GLU A 226 0.22 -3.74 -26.69
C GLU A 226 1.71 -3.57 -26.37
N ILE A 227 2.27 -2.38 -26.55
CA ILE A 227 3.68 -2.09 -26.18
C ILE A 227 3.89 -2.24 -24.68
N SER A 228 2.91 -1.81 -23.87
CA SER A 228 2.98 -1.96 -22.40
C SER A 228 2.89 -3.43 -21.97
N LEU A 229 2.06 -4.22 -22.65
CA LEU A 229 1.98 -5.67 -22.46
C LEU A 229 3.28 -6.36 -22.87
N GLU A 230 3.88 -5.98 -24.01
CA GLU A 230 5.18 -6.50 -24.44
C GLU A 230 6.27 -6.20 -23.40
N LEU A 231 6.29 -5.01 -22.80
CA LEU A 231 7.19 -4.68 -21.70
C LEU A 231 7.02 -5.64 -20.52
N SER A 232 5.77 -5.87 -20.09
CA SER A 232 5.47 -6.77 -18.98
C SER A 232 5.88 -8.22 -19.27
N LEU A 233 5.67 -8.70 -20.51
CA LEU A 233 6.08 -10.04 -20.93
C LEU A 233 7.61 -10.16 -21.03
N CYS A 234 8.30 -9.14 -21.54
CA CYS A 234 9.77 -9.10 -21.57
C CYS A 234 10.35 -9.20 -20.17
N TYR A 235 9.74 -8.49 -19.20
CA TYR A 235 10.14 -8.55 -17.80
C TYR A 235 9.94 -9.96 -17.22
N SER A 236 8.74 -10.55 -17.36
CA SER A 236 8.45 -11.91 -16.87
C SER A 236 9.39 -12.97 -17.48
N ASN A 237 9.81 -12.79 -18.73
CA ASN A 237 10.71 -13.69 -19.44
C ASN A 237 12.20 -13.35 -19.25
N SER A 238 12.55 -12.45 -18.31
CA SER A 238 13.92 -12.01 -18.05
C SER A 238 14.66 -11.40 -19.26
N ASN A 239 13.93 -10.91 -20.26
CA ASN A 239 14.49 -10.18 -21.40
C ASN A 239 14.62 -8.69 -21.07
N PHE A 240 15.50 -8.40 -20.12
CA PHE A 240 15.70 -7.06 -19.56
C PHE A 240 16.21 -6.04 -20.58
N ILE A 241 17.04 -6.47 -21.54
CA ILE A 241 17.54 -5.58 -22.61
C ILE A 241 16.38 -5.10 -23.49
N ARG A 242 15.45 -5.99 -23.87
CA ARG A 242 14.28 -5.60 -24.65
C ARG A 242 13.32 -4.76 -23.82
N ALA A 243 13.14 -5.07 -22.53
CA ALA A 243 12.38 -4.23 -21.61
C ALA A 243 12.93 -2.79 -21.58
N CYS A 244 14.24 -2.59 -21.41
CA CYS A 244 14.89 -1.28 -21.45
C CYS A 244 14.67 -0.54 -22.78
N ARG A 245 14.70 -1.25 -23.92
CA ARG A 245 14.41 -0.64 -25.23
C ARG A 245 12.97 -0.16 -25.32
N ILE A 246 12.01 -0.94 -24.82
CA ILE A 246 10.60 -0.56 -24.80
C ILE A 246 10.38 0.64 -23.89
N ILE A 247 11.03 0.70 -22.72
CA ILE A 247 10.96 1.87 -21.81
C ILE A 247 11.32 3.17 -22.54
N LYS A 248 12.31 3.17 -23.45
CA LYS A 248 12.67 4.35 -24.25
C LYS A 248 11.60 4.77 -25.27
N ILE A 249 10.77 3.83 -25.73
CA ILE A 249 9.77 4.06 -26.80
C ILE A 249 8.41 4.48 -26.21
N LEU A 250 8.14 4.12 -24.95
CA LEU A 250 6.91 4.50 -24.26
C LEU A 250 6.73 6.03 -24.24
N PRO A 251 5.47 6.53 -24.24
CA PRO A 251 5.21 7.94 -24.01
C PRO A 251 5.83 8.41 -22.71
N THR A 252 6.30 9.66 -22.68
CA THR A 252 7.11 10.26 -21.60
C THR A 252 6.59 9.93 -20.20
N PHE A 253 5.29 10.11 -19.98
CA PHE A 253 4.68 9.83 -18.68
C PHE A 253 4.79 8.34 -18.27
N LEU A 254 4.49 7.41 -19.17
CA LEU A 254 4.61 5.98 -18.89
C LEU A 254 6.07 5.54 -18.81
N SER A 255 6.96 6.12 -19.61
CA SER A 255 8.40 5.87 -19.54
C SER A 255 8.96 6.26 -18.17
N ALA A 256 8.55 7.42 -17.62
CA ALA A 256 8.91 7.87 -16.29
C ALA A 256 8.40 6.92 -15.19
N VAL A 257 7.17 6.42 -15.28
CA VAL A 257 6.66 5.42 -14.32
C VAL A 257 7.40 4.09 -14.49
N ALA A 258 7.68 3.65 -15.72
CA ALA A 258 8.40 2.42 -15.99
C ALA A 258 9.86 2.47 -15.49
N SER A 259 10.47 3.66 -15.43
CA SER A 259 11.83 3.81 -14.94
C SER A 259 11.98 3.45 -13.45
N LEU A 260 10.89 3.48 -12.69
CA LEU A 260 10.86 3.03 -11.28
C LEU A 260 11.19 1.54 -11.12
N HIS A 261 11.05 0.75 -12.18
CA HIS A 261 11.43 -0.66 -12.20
C HIS A 261 12.89 -0.89 -12.58
N LEU A 262 13.63 0.14 -13.00
CA LEU A 262 15.03 0.00 -13.44
C LEU A 262 15.96 -0.58 -12.38
N PRO A 263 15.89 -0.22 -11.08
CA PRO A 263 16.74 -0.84 -10.07
C PRO A 263 16.56 -2.37 -10.00
N GLU A 264 15.32 -2.85 -10.09
CA GLU A 264 14.99 -4.27 -10.08
C GLU A 264 15.46 -4.97 -11.38
N ILE A 265 15.20 -4.34 -12.53
CA ILE A 265 15.68 -4.79 -13.84
C ILE A 265 17.20 -4.91 -13.86
N ARG A 266 17.92 -3.89 -13.37
CA ARG A 266 19.38 -3.82 -13.32
C ARG A 266 19.95 -4.91 -12.43
N ARG A 267 19.43 -5.08 -11.22
CA ARG A 267 19.84 -6.16 -10.29
C ARG A 267 19.67 -7.53 -10.93
N ASN A 268 18.50 -7.81 -11.51
CA ASN A 268 18.21 -9.12 -12.10
C ASN A 268 19.04 -9.37 -13.37
N ALA A 269 19.27 -8.34 -14.18
CA ALA A 269 20.17 -8.44 -15.32
C ALA A 269 21.61 -8.73 -14.88
N LEU A 270 22.14 -8.00 -13.91
CA LEU A 270 23.49 -8.23 -13.35
C LEU A 270 23.63 -9.64 -12.76
N LYS A 271 22.60 -10.15 -12.10
CA LYS A 271 22.56 -11.54 -11.60
C LYS A 271 22.66 -12.56 -12.74
N ILE A 272 21.91 -12.39 -13.82
CA ILE A 272 21.98 -13.31 -14.98
C ILE A 272 23.36 -13.21 -15.63
N MET A 273 23.87 -11.99 -15.77
CA MET A 273 25.18 -11.72 -16.38
C MET A 273 26.35 -12.30 -15.57
N SER A 274 26.27 -12.30 -14.23
CA SER A 274 27.31 -12.89 -13.37
C SER A 274 27.51 -14.38 -13.62
N VAL A 275 26.44 -15.08 -13.98
CA VAL A 275 26.47 -16.51 -14.32
C VAL A 275 26.86 -16.73 -15.78
N ALA A 276 26.23 -15.99 -16.70
CA ALA A 276 26.37 -16.18 -18.14
C ALA A 276 27.74 -15.74 -18.69
N TYR A 277 28.27 -14.63 -18.18
CA TYR A 277 29.57 -14.06 -18.59
C TYR A 277 30.71 -14.40 -17.62
N SER A 278 30.51 -15.41 -16.76
CA SER A 278 31.52 -15.82 -15.78
C SER A 278 32.83 -16.23 -16.46
N SER A 279 33.89 -15.46 -16.23
CA SER A 279 35.22 -15.72 -16.81
C SER A 279 36.31 -15.21 -15.90
N LYS A 280 37.43 -15.93 -15.82
CA LYS A 280 38.59 -15.49 -15.01
C LYS A 280 39.39 -14.38 -15.68
N ASN A 281 39.37 -14.31 -17.00
CA ASN A 281 40.28 -13.47 -17.80
C ASN A 281 39.59 -12.34 -18.56
N LEU A 282 38.28 -12.46 -18.82
CA LEU A 282 37.54 -11.52 -19.65
C LEU A 282 36.81 -10.50 -18.76
N LEU A 283 36.83 -9.25 -19.21
CA LEU A 283 36.14 -8.15 -18.56
C LEU A 283 35.00 -7.67 -19.47
N TYR A 284 33.84 -7.38 -18.89
CA TYR A 284 32.70 -6.84 -19.62
C TYR A 284 32.78 -5.30 -19.69
N PRO A 285 32.74 -4.67 -20.87
CA PRO A 285 32.89 -3.22 -20.97
C PRO A 285 31.74 -2.46 -20.28
N VAL A 286 32.08 -1.51 -19.40
CA VAL A 286 31.09 -0.69 -18.67
C VAL A 286 30.21 0.13 -19.62
N GLY A 287 30.78 0.68 -20.70
CA GLY A 287 30.04 1.49 -21.67
C GLY A 287 28.90 0.74 -22.37
N VAL A 288 29.07 -0.56 -22.64
CA VAL A 288 28.02 -1.38 -23.24
C VAL A 288 26.88 -1.60 -22.23
N LEU A 289 27.23 -1.85 -20.96
CA LEU A 289 26.24 -2.04 -19.91
C LEU A 289 25.41 -0.77 -19.67
N LYS A 290 26.04 0.39 -19.76
CA LYS A 290 25.40 1.70 -19.63
C LYS A 290 24.24 1.86 -20.61
N GLU A 291 24.48 1.59 -21.89
CA GLU A 291 23.46 1.71 -22.94
C GLU A 291 22.36 0.65 -22.83
N LEU A 292 22.72 -0.59 -22.47
CA LEU A 292 21.79 -1.71 -22.37
C LEU A 292 20.83 -1.61 -21.19
N LEU A 293 21.30 -1.12 -20.04
CA LEU A 293 20.55 -1.07 -18.78
C LEU A 293 20.16 0.36 -18.36
N LEU A 294 20.29 1.32 -19.27
CA LEU A 294 19.84 2.71 -19.08
C LEU A 294 20.49 3.38 -17.87
N TYR A 295 21.79 3.20 -17.66
CA TYR A 295 22.49 3.97 -16.62
C TYR A 295 22.84 5.37 -17.13
N ASP A 296 22.83 6.35 -16.24
CA ASP A 296 23.17 7.73 -16.58
C ASP A 296 24.69 7.92 -16.61
N THR A 297 25.35 7.36 -15.60
CA THR A 297 26.78 7.55 -15.37
C THR A 297 27.48 6.22 -15.11
N ASP A 298 28.75 6.18 -15.49
CA ASP A 298 29.61 5.02 -15.27
C ASP A 298 29.83 4.81 -13.76
N LEU A 299 29.73 5.89 -12.95
CA LEU A 299 29.82 5.84 -11.49
C LEU A 299 28.67 5.07 -10.84
N GLN A 300 27.43 5.24 -11.34
CA GLN A 300 26.27 4.46 -10.85
C GLN A 300 26.51 2.96 -11.06
N ILE A 301 26.99 2.57 -12.24
CA ILE A 301 27.32 1.17 -12.55
C ILE A 301 28.37 0.65 -11.57
N VAL A 302 29.41 1.46 -11.30
CA VAL A 302 30.47 1.10 -10.36
C VAL A 302 29.92 0.89 -8.95
N ASN A 303 29.00 1.74 -8.51
CA ASN A 303 28.38 1.66 -7.19
C ASN A 303 27.46 0.43 -7.09
N ASP A 304 26.58 0.20 -8.07
CA ASP A 304 25.68 -0.96 -8.12
C ASP A 304 26.48 -2.26 -8.16
N CYS A 305 27.51 -2.35 -9.02
CA CYS A 305 28.37 -3.53 -9.11
C CYS A 305 29.09 -3.80 -7.78
N LYS A 306 29.72 -2.79 -7.16
CA LYS A 306 30.36 -2.95 -5.84
C LYS A 306 29.36 -3.35 -4.77
N TYR A 307 28.17 -2.75 -4.78
CA TYR A 307 27.10 -3.11 -3.87
C TYR A 307 26.74 -4.57 -4.03
N TYR A 308 26.52 -5.07 -5.25
CA TYR A 308 26.22 -6.49 -5.49
C TYR A 308 27.43 -7.44 -5.42
N GLY A 309 28.62 -6.98 -5.02
CA GLY A 309 29.81 -7.83 -4.83
C GLY A 309 30.61 -8.12 -6.12
N LEU A 310 30.33 -7.40 -7.20
CA LEU A 310 31.04 -7.52 -8.47
C LEU A 310 32.31 -6.65 -8.49
N GLU A 311 33.43 -7.23 -8.92
CA GLU A 311 34.70 -6.53 -9.05
C GLU A 311 34.81 -5.77 -10.36
N ILE A 312 35.52 -4.64 -10.33
CA ILE A 312 35.74 -3.78 -11.50
C ILE A 312 37.23 -3.55 -11.66
N GLN A 313 37.75 -3.83 -12.85
CA GLN A 313 39.15 -3.67 -13.21
C GLN A 313 39.24 -2.96 -14.56
N ASN A 314 40.10 -1.96 -14.70
CA ASN A 314 40.38 -1.27 -15.97
C ASN A 314 39.13 -0.86 -16.79
N ASN A 315 38.11 -0.29 -16.12
CA ASN A 315 36.82 0.09 -16.72
C ASN A 315 36.02 -1.07 -17.34
N GLY A 316 36.25 -2.29 -16.86
CA GLY A 316 35.51 -3.49 -17.20
C GLY A 316 35.07 -4.25 -15.94
N ILE A 317 33.90 -4.86 -16.03
CA ILE A 317 33.27 -5.61 -14.94
C ILE A 317 33.74 -7.05 -15.02
N HIS A 318 34.24 -7.57 -13.90
CA HIS A 318 34.58 -8.97 -13.76
C HIS A 318 33.34 -9.74 -13.28
N PHE A 319 32.79 -10.58 -14.14
CA PHE A 319 31.67 -11.44 -13.79
C PHE A 319 32.19 -12.79 -13.29
N SER A 320 31.71 -13.18 -12.11
CA SER A 320 32.00 -14.47 -11.49
C SER A 320 30.73 -15.02 -10.83
N LYS A 321 30.47 -16.31 -11.06
CA LYS A 321 29.27 -17.02 -10.53
C LYS A 321 29.11 -16.91 -9.02
N SER A 322 30.20 -16.85 -8.27
CA SER A 322 30.19 -16.86 -6.80
C SER A 322 30.22 -15.47 -6.17
N SER A 323 30.41 -14.42 -6.97
CA SER A 323 30.67 -13.08 -6.45
C SER A 323 29.40 -12.24 -6.27
N PHE A 324 28.30 -12.61 -6.92
CA PHE A 324 27.05 -11.85 -6.82
C PHE A 324 26.34 -12.14 -5.48
N ASP A 325 26.14 -11.11 -4.68
CA ASP A 325 25.45 -11.21 -3.40
C ASP A 325 23.91 -11.18 -3.60
N GLU A 326 23.30 -12.36 -3.58
CA GLU A 326 21.84 -12.49 -3.73
C GLU A 326 21.06 -12.00 -2.51
N ASN A 327 21.68 -11.90 -1.34
CA ASN A 327 21.02 -11.50 -0.10
C ASN A 327 20.84 -9.99 0.01
N LYS A 328 21.55 -9.22 -0.82
CA LYS A 328 21.38 -7.77 -0.87
C LYS A 328 20.07 -7.38 -1.53
N VAL A 329 19.40 -6.44 -0.87
CA VAL A 329 18.14 -5.84 -1.31
C VAL A 329 18.38 -5.07 -2.61
N VAL A 330 17.32 -4.83 -3.38
CA VAL A 330 17.40 -3.90 -4.52
C VAL A 330 17.83 -2.54 -3.99
N MET A 331 18.83 -1.91 -4.61
CA MET A 331 19.21 -0.55 -4.23
C MET A 331 18.02 0.37 -4.51
N THR A 332 17.47 0.94 -3.46
CA THR A 332 16.48 2.00 -3.57
C THR A 332 17.19 3.29 -3.93
N THR A 333 16.57 4.08 -4.80
CA THR A 333 17.05 5.39 -5.29
C THR A 333 17.37 6.41 -4.18
N ALA A 334 17.02 6.12 -2.92
CA ALA A 334 17.27 6.93 -1.74
C ALA A 334 18.63 6.65 -1.03
N ASP A 335 19.33 5.55 -1.34
CA ASP A 335 20.62 5.24 -0.70
C ASP A 335 21.78 5.96 -1.42
N GLU A 336 22.28 7.02 -0.76
CA GLU A 336 23.51 7.78 -1.00
C GLU A 336 24.21 7.59 -2.37
N SER A 337 23.75 8.35 -3.38
CA SER A 337 24.55 9.02 -4.43
C SER A 337 23.80 9.15 -5.76
N CYS A 338 22.71 9.91 -5.83
CA CYS A 338 22.09 10.21 -7.12
C CYS A 338 21.56 11.65 -7.25
N ALA A 339 22.44 12.64 -7.12
CA ALA A 339 22.17 13.99 -7.63
C ALA A 339 22.11 14.04 -9.18
N ALA A 340 22.38 12.92 -9.87
CA ALA A 340 22.63 12.85 -11.31
C ALA A 340 21.43 12.40 -12.16
N GLU A 341 20.34 11.90 -11.57
CA GLU A 341 19.13 11.51 -12.31
C GLU A 341 18.38 12.73 -12.91
N ARG A 342 18.70 13.95 -12.44
CA ARG A 342 18.34 15.22 -13.11
C ARG A 342 18.91 15.34 -14.52
N SER A 343 20.05 14.71 -14.83
CA SER A 343 20.71 14.90 -16.12
C SER A 343 20.08 14.06 -17.26
N TYR A 344 19.52 12.89 -16.95
CA TYR A 344 18.75 12.11 -17.94
C TYR A 344 17.36 12.71 -18.18
N ARG A 345 16.80 13.37 -17.15
CA ARG A 345 15.54 14.15 -17.19
C ARG A 345 15.62 15.35 -18.16
N GLU A 346 16.78 15.99 -18.28
CA GLU A 346 17.00 17.14 -19.15
C GLU A 346 17.47 16.77 -20.58
N ALA A 347 18.27 15.71 -20.74
CA ALA A 347 18.90 15.37 -22.02
C ALA A 347 17.94 14.76 -23.08
N TYR A 348 16.87 14.09 -22.67
CA TYR A 348 15.86 13.51 -23.58
C TYR A 348 14.57 14.33 -23.68
N GLY A 349 14.64 15.65 -23.44
CA GLY A 349 13.60 16.57 -23.90
C GLY A 349 12.31 16.54 -23.10
N VAL A 350 12.33 16.09 -21.84
CA VAL A 350 11.24 16.40 -20.91
C VAL A 350 11.44 17.81 -20.38
N LYS A 351 11.34 18.80 -21.27
CA LYS A 351 10.78 20.09 -20.86
C LYS A 351 9.31 19.82 -20.53
N TYR A 352 9.03 19.33 -19.33
CA TYR A 352 7.84 19.85 -18.66
C TYR A 352 8.18 21.31 -18.45
N SER A 353 7.72 22.18 -19.36
CA SER A 353 7.63 23.57 -18.99
C SER A 353 6.85 23.58 -17.68
N SER A 354 7.25 24.47 -16.79
CA SER A 354 6.51 24.85 -15.58
C SER A 354 5.06 25.30 -15.86
N SER A 355 4.55 25.10 -17.08
CA SER A 355 3.15 25.10 -17.48
C SER A 355 2.76 23.69 -17.93
N ILE A 356 2.21 22.90 -17.02
CA ILE A 356 1.31 21.79 -17.40
C ILE A 356 0.32 22.39 -18.43
N PRO A 357 0.14 21.82 -19.64
CA PRO A 357 -0.91 22.28 -20.51
C PRO A 357 -2.24 22.02 -19.78
N THR A 358 -2.86 23.08 -19.26
CA THR A 358 -4.20 23.06 -18.65
C THR A 358 -5.27 22.52 -19.61
N SER A 359 -4.93 22.24 -20.88
CA SER A 359 -5.79 21.55 -21.85
C SER A 359 -5.91 20.04 -21.64
N SER A 360 -4.99 19.36 -20.94
CA SER A 360 -5.10 17.91 -20.66
C SER A 360 -5.78 17.58 -19.32
N PHE A 361 -6.13 18.61 -18.54
CA PHE A 361 -6.78 18.50 -17.24
C PHE A 361 -8.22 19.07 -17.20
N ARG A 362 -8.81 19.46 -18.34
CA ARG A 362 -10.20 19.91 -18.34
C ARG A 362 -11.15 18.75 -18.07
N PRO A 363 -11.96 18.78 -17.00
CA PRO A 363 -13.18 18.00 -16.98
C PRO A 363 -14.03 18.49 -18.16
N GLY A 364 -14.46 17.59 -19.03
CA GLY A 364 -15.48 17.92 -20.03
C GLY A 364 -16.66 18.59 -19.32
N THR A 365 -17.08 19.75 -19.83
CA THR A 365 -18.18 20.52 -19.27
C THR A 365 -19.47 19.71 -19.39
N LEU A 366 -19.80 18.91 -18.38
CA LEU A 366 -21.09 18.24 -18.25
C LEU A 366 -22.14 19.31 -17.93
N GLN A 367 -22.74 19.84 -19.00
CA GLN A 367 -23.89 20.72 -18.91
C GLN A 367 -25.09 19.89 -18.45
N ASN A 368 -25.54 20.14 -17.22
CA ASN A 368 -26.76 19.57 -16.67
C ASN A 368 -27.93 19.90 -17.60
N ASN A 369 -28.46 18.89 -18.30
CA ASN A 369 -29.87 18.77 -18.70
C ASN A 369 -30.07 17.47 -19.49
N ILE A 370 -30.42 16.38 -18.82
CA ILE A 370 -31.08 15.25 -19.47
C ILE A 370 -32.27 14.86 -18.60
N ASN A 371 -33.46 15.21 -19.09
CA ASN A 371 -34.71 14.68 -18.57
C ASN A 371 -34.81 13.21 -18.99
N LEU A 372 -34.82 12.29 -18.03
CA LEU A 372 -35.09 10.87 -18.26
C LEU A 372 -36.59 10.67 -18.57
N PRO A 373 -36.96 9.90 -19.62
CA PRO A 373 -38.34 9.47 -19.81
C PRO A 373 -38.70 8.34 -18.81
N PRO A 374 -39.97 8.23 -18.38
CA PRO A 374 -40.37 7.26 -17.37
C PRO A 374 -40.73 5.91 -18.00
N GLY A 375 -40.21 4.84 -17.38
CA GLY A 375 -40.83 3.51 -17.41
C GLY A 375 -40.12 2.47 -18.27
N VAL A 376 -39.22 1.69 -17.65
CA VAL A 376 -39.09 0.24 -17.86
C VAL A 376 -38.54 -0.38 -16.57
N SER A 377 -39.40 -0.54 -15.56
CA SER A 377 -39.16 -1.45 -14.45
C SER A 377 -40.04 -2.68 -14.70
N GLU A 378 -39.43 -3.79 -15.17
CA GLU A 378 -39.82 -5.19 -14.92
C GLU A 378 -39.23 -6.16 -15.97
N THR A 379 -37.90 -6.29 -16.07
CA THR A 379 -37.31 -7.45 -16.80
C THR A 379 -35.91 -7.85 -16.31
N VAL A 380 -35.53 -7.52 -15.07
CA VAL A 380 -34.27 -8.02 -14.48
C VAL A 380 -34.56 -8.58 -13.09
N LYS A 381 -35.25 -9.73 -13.03
CA LYS A 381 -35.37 -10.46 -11.76
C LYS A 381 -35.07 -11.94 -11.83
N LYS A 382 -34.80 -12.52 -12.99
CA LYS A 382 -34.31 -13.90 -13.10
C LYS A 382 -33.46 -14.07 -14.35
N MET A 383 -32.14 -14.08 -14.20
CA MET A 383 -31.30 -14.80 -15.16
C MET A 383 -30.11 -15.44 -14.46
N LYS A 384 -29.93 -16.72 -14.79
CA LYS A 384 -29.13 -17.72 -14.12
C LYS A 384 -27.68 -17.27 -13.95
N MET A 385 -27.19 -17.44 -12.73
CA MET A 385 -25.78 -17.35 -12.34
C MET A 385 -24.95 -18.24 -13.27
N SER A 386 -24.25 -17.61 -14.22
CA SER A 386 -23.37 -18.31 -15.16
C SER A 386 -22.25 -18.98 -14.37
N GLN A 387 -22.06 -20.29 -14.60
CA GLN A 387 -21.06 -21.14 -13.95
C GLN A 387 -19.63 -20.56 -14.04
N THR A 388 -19.35 -19.71 -15.03
CA THR A 388 -18.10 -18.96 -15.20
C THR A 388 -17.89 -17.80 -14.22
N GLY A 389 -18.96 -17.15 -13.77
CA GLY A 389 -18.86 -16.05 -12.80
C GLY A 389 -18.45 -16.55 -11.42
N VAL A 390 -19.05 -17.65 -10.97
CA VAL A 390 -18.66 -18.30 -9.70
C VAL A 390 -17.22 -18.80 -9.75
N LEU A 391 -16.80 -19.37 -10.88
CA LEU A 391 -15.43 -19.85 -11.09
C LEU A 391 -14.42 -18.69 -11.02
N TYR A 392 -14.74 -17.55 -11.63
CA TYR A 392 -13.92 -16.34 -11.57
C TYR A 392 -13.82 -15.78 -10.14
N THR A 393 -14.94 -15.72 -9.41
CA THR A 393 -14.94 -15.25 -8.01
C THR A 393 -14.17 -16.22 -7.10
N LEU A 394 -14.28 -17.53 -7.32
CA LEU A 394 -13.53 -18.55 -6.58
C LEU A 394 -12.03 -18.47 -6.89
N HIS A 395 -11.62 -18.21 -8.13
CA HIS A 395 -10.21 -17.98 -8.46
C HIS A 395 -9.68 -16.68 -7.83
N THR A 396 -10.47 -15.61 -7.84
CA THR A 396 -10.08 -14.32 -7.26
C THR A 396 -9.91 -14.40 -5.74
N LEU A 397 -10.66 -15.28 -5.07
CA LEU A 397 -10.48 -15.59 -3.64
C LEU A 397 -9.34 -16.57 -3.37
N ARG A 398 -9.04 -17.48 -4.30
CA ARG A 398 -7.97 -18.49 -4.17
C ARG A 398 -6.58 -17.87 -4.25
N GLU A 399 -6.35 -16.95 -5.19
CA GLU A 399 -5.01 -16.41 -5.48
C GLU A 399 -4.31 -15.76 -4.26
N PRO A 400 -4.98 -14.92 -3.44
CA PRO A 400 -4.36 -14.36 -2.23
C PRO A 400 -3.98 -15.42 -1.18
N ILE A 401 -4.77 -16.49 -1.10
CA ILE A 401 -4.53 -17.59 -0.15
C ILE A 401 -3.33 -18.44 -0.60
N VAL A 402 -3.23 -18.71 -1.91
CA VAL A 402 -2.10 -19.43 -2.50
C VAL A 402 -0.81 -18.62 -2.40
N GLU A 403 -0.87 -17.32 -2.62
CA GLU A 403 0.27 -16.41 -2.47
C GLU A 403 0.76 -16.36 -1.01
N TYR A 404 -0.16 -16.33 -0.03
CA TYR A 404 0.20 -16.47 1.38
C TYR A 404 0.84 -17.83 1.72
N GLN A 405 0.41 -18.93 1.10
CA GLN A 405 0.98 -20.26 1.32
C GLN A 405 2.35 -20.45 0.65
N GLU A 406 2.57 -19.83 -0.50
CA GLU A 406 3.84 -19.83 -1.22
C GLU A 406 4.93 -19.07 -0.44
N THR A 407 4.57 -17.95 0.22
CA THR A 407 5.49 -17.25 1.15
C THR A 407 5.88 -18.07 2.38
N ARG A 408 5.17 -19.18 2.65
CA ARG A 408 5.46 -20.15 3.71
C ARG A 408 6.12 -21.43 3.20
N GLY A 409 6.47 -21.48 1.92
CA GLY A 409 7.25 -22.58 1.31
C GLY A 409 6.44 -23.72 0.72
N VAL A 410 5.13 -23.56 0.49
CA VAL A 410 4.29 -24.58 -0.16
C VAL A 410 4.23 -24.32 -1.69
N PRO A 411 4.58 -25.29 -2.55
CA PRO A 411 4.64 -25.08 -4.01
C PRO A 411 3.25 -24.94 -4.66
N ARG A 412 3.12 -24.04 -5.64
CA ARG A 412 1.88 -23.75 -6.41
C ARG A 412 1.22 -24.93 -7.12
N SER A 413 1.98 -25.97 -7.45
CA SER A 413 1.55 -27.05 -8.36
C SER A 413 0.97 -28.28 -7.66
N GLU A 414 1.02 -28.34 -6.33
CA GLU A 414 0.49 -29.49 -5.59
C GLU A 414 -0.98 -29.20 -5.23
N GLN A 415 -1.91 -29.97 -5.81
CA GLN A 415 -3.27 -29.97 -5.28
C GLN A 415 -3.18 -30.50 -3.86
N VAL A 416 -3.45 -29.64 -2.86
CA VAL A 416 -3.49 -30.06 -1.47
C VAL A 416 -4.59 -31.11 -1.34
N ALA A 417 -4.20 -32.39 -1.39
CA ALA A 417 -5.14 -33.48 -1.19
C ALA A 417 -5.83 -33.26 0.15
N PHE A 418 -7.13 -33.58 0.24
CA PHE A 418 -7.87 -33.47 1.50
C PHE A 418 -7.14 -34.17 2.66
N VAL A 419 -6.44 -35.27 2.35
CA VAL A 419 -5.55 -35.97 3.28
C VAL A 419 -4.41 -35.07 3.75
N ALA A 420 -3.70 -34.35 2.88
CA ALA A 420 -2.62 -33.43 3.27
C ALA A 420 -3.12 -32.25 4.11
N LEU A 421 -4.32 -31.73 3.84
CA LEU A 421 -4.96 -30.70 4.66
C LEU A 421 -5.29 -31.23 6.06
N ILE A 422 -5.96 -32.39 6.14
CA ILE A 422 -6.29 -33.04 7.41
C ILE A 422 -5.02 -33.41 8.16
N THR A 423 -3.99 -33.94 7.49
CA THR A 423 -2.69 -34.24 8.09
C THR A 423 -2.06 -32.96 8.63
N SER A 424 -2.01 -31.86 7.88
CA SER A 424 -1.47 -30.59 8.37
C SER A 424 -2.27 -30.03 9.55
N LEU A 425 -3.60 -30.06 9.50
CA LEU A 425 -4.46 -29.60 10.59
C LEU A 425 -4.29 -30.48 11.84
N CYS A 426 -4.23 -31.80 11.67
CA CYS A 426 -3.96 -32.74 12.75
C CYS A 426 -2.55 -32.56 13.30
N THR A 427 -1.53 -32.32 12.48
CA THR A 427 -0.16 -32.06 12.92
C THR A 427 -0.06 -30.74 13.67
N GLN A 428 -0.73 -29.68 13.21
CA GLN A 428 -0.78 -28.39 13.91
C GLN A 428 -1.58 -28.48 15.22
N ALA A 429 -2.71 -29.18 15.21
CA ALA A 429 -3.50 -29.44 16.42
C ALA A 429 -2.73 -30.32 17.42
N TYR A 430 -2.02 -31.35 16.95
CA TYR A 430 -1.19 -32.24 17.76
C TYR A 430 0.02 -31.50 18.35
N THR A 431 0.72 -30.69 17.56
CA THR A 431 1.84 -29.88 18.04
C THR A 431 1.37 -28.83 19.03
N ALA A 432 0.23 -28.18 18.80
CA ALA A 432 -0.39 -27.29 19.79
C ALA A 432 -0.77 -28.04 21.08
N ALA A 433 -1.40 -29.21 20.97
CA ALA A 433 -1.77 -30.04 22.11
C ALA A 433 -0.55 -30.55 22.89
N ILE A 434 0.50 -31.01 22.21
CA ILE A 434 1.77 -31.39 22.85
C ILE A 434 2.44 -30.19 23.49
N THR A 435 2.44 -29.02 22.85
CA THR A 435 3.02 -27.81 23.45
C THR A 435 2.28 -27.45 24.73
N ILE A 436 0.95 -27.53 24.73
CA ILE A 436 0.14 -27.36 25.95
C ILE A 436 0.48 -28.43 26.99
N LEU A 437 0.59 -29.70 26.59
CA LEU A 437 0.91 -30.80 27.49
C LEU A 437 2.33 -30.67 28.08
N VAL A 438 3.30 -30.23 27.29
CA VAL A 438 4.68 -29.96 27.71
C VAL A 438 4.74 -28.72 28.61
N MET A 439 3.96 -27.68 28.32
CA MET A 439 3.81 -26.53 29.22
C MET A 439 3.20 -26.95 30.57
N LEU A 440 2.20 -27.84 30.57
CA LEU A 440 1.63 -28.42 31.79
C LEU A 440 2.62 -29.34 32.50
N TRP A 441 3.40 -30.13 31.77
CA TRP A 441 4.45 -30.99 32.33
C TRP A 441 5.59 -30.17 32.96
N ASN A 442 5.95 -29.04 32.37
CA ASN A 442 6.91 -28.09 32.92
C ASN A 442 6.42 -27.42 34.21
N LEU A 443 5.12 -27.54 34.55
CA LEU A 443 4.56 -27.12 35.83
C LEU A 443 4.70 -28.20 36.92
N ALA A 444 5.02 -29.45 36.58
CA ALA A 444 5.15 -30.55 37.55
C ALA A 444 6.18 -30.26 38.67
N PRO A 445 7.36 -29.67 38.41
CA PRO A 445 8.31 -29.30 39.47
C PRO A 445 7.75 -28.30 40.49
N LEU A 446 6.74 -27.50 40.11
CA LEU A 446 6.06 -26.58 41.03
C LEU A 446 5.19 -27.34 42.04
N LEU A 447 4.59 -28.46 41.62
CA LEU A 447 3.76 -29.31 42.47
C LEU A 447 4.61 -29.98 43.56
N ASP A 448 5.78 -30.49 43.18
CA ASP A 448 6.76 -31.05 44.14
C ASP A 448 7.23 -29.97 45.12
N GLY A 449 7.55 -28.77 44.63
CA GLY A 449 7.89 -27.62 45.47
C GLY A 449 6.78 -27.27 46.47
N PHE A 450 5.51 -27.36 46.08
CA PHE A 450 4.37 -27.12 46.97
C PHE A 450 4.28 -28.17 48.08
N VAL A 451 4.55 -29.44 47.79
CA VAL A 451 4.56 -30.51 48.81
C VAL A 451 5.67 -30.27 49.84
N TYR A 452 6.88 -29.88 49.40
CA TYR A 452 7.96 -29.51 50.31
C TYR A 452 7.60 -28.29 51.17
N PHE A 453 6.98 -27.27 50.57
CA PHE A 453 6.55 -26.08 51.28
C PHE A 453 5.45 -26.39 52.32
N ALA A 454 4.46 -27.21 51.96
CA ALA A 454 3.41 -27.64 52.88
C ALA A 454 3.98 -28.40 54.08
N ARG A 455 4.95 -29.30 53.84
CA ARG A 455 5.65 -30.00 54.92
C ARG A 455 6.45 -29.04 55.80
N PHE A 456 7.19 -28.11 55.21
CA PHE A 456 7.93 -27.08 55.94
C PHE A 456 7.02 -26.22 56.82
N LEU A 457 5.88 -25.77 56.29
CA LEU A 457 4.87 -25.01 57.05
C LEU A 457 4.36 -25.82 58.24
N LEU A 458 4.01 -27.10 58.01
CA LEU A 458 3.51 -27.97 59.06
C LEU A 458 4.57 -28.21 60.15
N ASP A 459 5.80 -28.55 59.77
CA ASP A 459 6.89 -28.82 60.71
C ASP A 459 7.19 -27.57 61.57
N LYS A 460 7.20 -26.37 60.98
CA LYS A 460 7.42 -25.11 61.71
C LYS A 460 6.23 -24.70 62.57
N LEU A 461 5.00 -24.91 62.11
CA LEU A 461 3.80 -24.64 62.91
C LEU A 461 3.71 -25.58 64.12
N ILE A 462 4.07 -26.85 63.95
CA ILE A 462 4.14 -27.83 65.05
C ILE A 462 5.20 -27.39 66.07
N ASP A 463 6.42 -27.04 65.64
CA ASP A 463 7.48 -26.56 66.54
C ASP A 463 7.07 -25.29 67.32
N ILE A 464 6.36 -24.36 66.69
CA ILE A 464 5.82 -23.15 67.34
C ILE A 464 4.70 -23.49 68.34
N LEU A 465 3.86 -24.49 68.03
CA LEU A 465 2.76 -24.90 68.88
C LEU A 465 3.21 -25.72 70.10
N GLU A 466 4.22 -26.57 69.93
CA GLU A 466 4.81 -27.40 71.01
C GLU A 466 5.73 -26.60 71.96
N THR A 467 6.19 -25.41 71.55
CA THR A 467 7.01 -24.56 72.42
C THR A 467 6.16 -23.94 73.55
N GLU A 468 6.46 -24.30 74.79
CA GLU A 468 5.75 -23.82 75.99
C GLU A 468 6.16 -22.40 76.44
N ASP A 469 7.41 -22.00 76.22
CA ASP A 469 7.90 -20.66 76.57
C ASP A 469 7.38 -19.58 75.59
N GLN A 470 6.64 -18.61 76.13
CA GLN A 470 6.06 -17.50 75.37
C GLN A 470 7.10 -16.64 74.65
N LYS A 471 8.28 -16.43 75.24
CA LYS A 471 9.31 -15.59 74.60
C LYS A 471 9.95 -16.31 73.41
N GLU A 472 10.24 -17.60 73.57
CA GLU A 472 10.79 -18.43 72.51
C GLU A 472 9.78 -18.63 71.37
N LYS A 473 8.50 -18.80 71.72
CA LYS A 473 7.40 -18.88 70.75
C LYS A 473 7.27 -17.64 69.88
N ILE A 474 7.36 -16.44 70.47
CA ILE A 474 7.31 -15.17 69.73
C ILE A 474 8.52 -15.04 68.78
N MET A 475 9.72 -15.44 69.24
CA MET A 475 10.92 -15.42 68.40
C MET A 475 10.81 -16.39 67.22
N LYS A 476 10.41 -17.64 67.44
CA LYS A 476 10.20 -18.64 66.39
C LYS A 476 9.12 -18.20 65.39
N ALA A 477 8.03 -17.60 65.87
CA ALA A 477 6.96 -17.07 65.02
C ALA A 477 7.43 -15.89 64.15
N ALA A 478 8.28 -15.01 64.66
CA ALA A 478 8.84 -13.89 63.89
C ALA A 478 9.78 -14.38 62.77
N VAL A 479 10.63 -15.37 63.06
CA VAL A 479 11.51 -16.00 62.05
C VAL A 479 10.68 -16.68 60.97
N PHE A 480 9.66 -17.45 61.36
CA PHE A 480 8.74 -18.12 60.44
C PHE A 480 7.99 -17.14 59.53
N ALA A 481 7.53 -16.00 60.07
CA ALA A 481 6.89 -14.95 59.27
C ALA A 481 7.85 -14.37 58.22
N GLY A 482 9.13 -14.17 58.57
CA GLY A 482 10.17 -13.77 57.62
C GLY A 482 10.42 -14.80 56.52
N GLU A 483 10.53 -16.08 56.88
CA GLU A 483 10.69 -17.20 55.94
C GLU A 483 9.50 -17.29 54.97
N ILE A 484 8.26 -17.10 55.44
CA ILE A 484 7.06 -17.06 54.59
C ILE A 484 7.10 -15.92 53.59
N ILE A 485 7.52 -14.71 54.00
CA ILE A 485 7.58 -13.55 53.09
C ILE A 485 8.56 -13.82 51.94
N VAL A 486 9.71 -14.43 52.24
CA VAL A 486 10.70 -14.80 51.22
C VAL A 486 10.13 -15.84 50.26
N VAL A 487 9.45 -16.87 50.78
CA VAL A 487 8.82 -17.89 49.93
C VAL A 487 7.71 -17.28 49.05
N MET A 488 6.88 -16.40 49.60
CA MET A 488 5.83 -15.71 48.84
C MET A 488 6.40 -14.85 47.71
N PHE A 489 7.52 -14.17 47.94
CA PHE A 489 8.23 -13.40 46.91
C PHE A 489 8.74 -14.31 45.78
N ILE A 490 9.32 -15.47 46.12
CA ILE A 490 9.80 -16.46 45.14
C ILE A 490 8.63 -17.03 44.33
N ILE A 491 7.51 -17.38 44.98
CA ILE A 491 6.30 -17.87 44.31
C ILE A 491 5.76 -16.82 43.33
N PHE A 492 5.72 -15.54 43.73
CA PHE A 492 5.29 -14.45 42.85
C PHE A 492 6.17 -14.32 41.61
N LEU A 493 7.49 -14.43 41.77
CA LEU A 493 8.45 -14.40 40.66
C LEU A 493 8.24 -15.59 39.70
N ILE A 494 8.08 -16.80 40.24
CA ILE A 494 7.84 -18.01 39.45
C ILE A 494 6.51 -17.90 38.67
N LEU A 495 5.42 -17.46 39.32
CA LEU A 495 4.14 -17.23 38.64
C LEU A 495 4.28 -16.16 37.54
N GLY A 496 4.99 -15.07 37.81
CA GLY A 496 5.29 -14.04 36.81
C GLY A 496 6.03 -14.59 35.58
N LEU A 497 7.04 -15.44 35.79
CA LEU A 497 7.78 -16.09 34.70
C LEU A 497 6.94 -17.09 33.91
N ILE A 498 5.98 -17.78 34.55
CA ILE A 498 5.07 -18.71 33.87
C ILE A 498 4.01 -17.96 33.06
N PHE A 499 3.45 -16.87 33.58
CA PHE A 499 2.40 -16.10 32.91
C PHE A 499 2.94 -15.13 31.83
N MET A 500 4.21 -14.72 31.91
CA MET A 500 4.82 -13.79 30.94
C MET A 500 4.79 -14.32 29.49
N PRO A 501 5.16 -15.58 29.19
CA PRO A 501 5.02 -16.16 27.84
C PRO A 501 3.57 -16.21 27.36
N VAL A 502 2.61 -16.50 28.25
CA VAL A 502 1.18 -16.53 27.93
C VAL A 502 0.68 -15.13 27.57
N TYR A 503 1.10 -14.11 28.32
CA TYR A 503 0.77 -12.71 28.06
C TYR A 503 1.37 -12.20 26.73
N VAL A 504 2.61 -12.59 26.43
CA VAL A 504 3.24 -12.27 25.14
C VAL A 504 2.53 -12.98 23.98
N LEU A 505 2.08 -14.23 24.19
CA LEU A 505 1.33 -14.99 23.21
C LEU A 505 -0.05 -14.35 22.96
N THR A 506 -0.80 -13.96 23.99
CA THR A 506 -2.08 -13.28 23.83
C THR A 506 -1.91 -11.91 23.16
N ALA A 507 -0.88 -11.13 23.53
CA ALA A 507 -0.55 -9.87 22.87
C ALA A 507 -0.21 -10.06 21.38
N LYS A 508 0.54 -11.11 21.02
CA LYS A 508 0.82 -11.45 19.61
C LYS A 508 -0.43 -11.89 18.86
N ILE A 509 -1.30 -12.70 19.48
CA ILE A 509 -2.57 -13.12 18.87
C ILE A 509 -3.47 -11.91 18.64
N ILE A 510 -3.61 -11.03 19.63
CA ILE A 510 -4.39 -9.80 19.51
C ILE A 510 -3.79 -8.90 18.44
N SER A 511 -2.47 -8.70 18.41
CA SER A 511 -1.79 -7.92 17.37
C SER A 511 -2.03 -8.49 15.97
N LYS A 512 -2.07 -9.82 15.83
CA LYS A 512 -2.29 -10.49 14.55
C LYS A 512 -3.76 -10.46 14.12
N ILE A 513 -4.69 -10.64 15.05
CA ILE A 513 -6.14 -10.48 14.83
C ILE A 513 -6.46 -9.03 14.48
N TRP A 514 -5.86 -8.07 15.18
CA TRP A 514 -5.98 -6.65 14.86
C TRP A 514 -5.39 -6.35 13.49
N GLY A 515 -4.25 -6.96 13.15
CA GLY A 515 -3.67 -6.88 11.81
C GLY A 515 -4.56 -7.47 10.72
N MET A 516 -5.33 -8.53 11.01
CA MET A 516 -6.29 -9.12 10.07
C MET A 516 -7.60 -8.33 9.95
N ILE A 517 -8.05 -7.69 11.03
CA ILE A 517 -9.23 -6.81 11.03
C ILE A 517 -8.89 -5.44 10.41
N ALA A 518 -7.62 -5.04 10.44
CA ALA A 518 -7.10 -3.81 9.88
C ALA A 518 -6.63 -3.94 8.41
N TRP A 519 -6.95 -5.04 7.72
CA TRP A 519 -6.71 -5.24 6.29
C TRP A 519 -8.00 -5.27 5.47
#